data_AF-A0AA37QD75-F1
#
_entry.id   AF-A0AA37QD75-F1
#
_cell.length_a   1.000
_cell.length_b   1.000
_cell.length_c   1.000
_cell.angle_alpha   90.00
_cell.angle_beta   90.00
_cell.angle_gamma   90.00
#
_symmetry.space_group_name_H-M   'P 1'
#
loop_
_entity.id
_entity.type
_entity.pdbx_description
1 polymer ?
#
loop_
_entity_poly.entity_id
_entity_poly.type
_entity_poly.pdbx_seq_one_letter_code
_entity_poly.pdbx_strand_id
1 'polypeptide(L)'
;MTPDQDRRRFWQGPRVVQPDPVPWREFARRYDGMVYAMDGGLWLHRHVWKGTPMAHLVSTDREALLAYGRAVGMPAERLQDKPLRDPRTGERRPAWHWDLVGRFLPP
;
A
#
# COMPACT_ATOMS: atom_id res chain seq x y z
N MET A 1 54.26 -21.05 -5.59
CA MET A 1 53.08 -21.91 -5.40
C MET A 1 51.95 -21.00 -4.90
N THR A 2 50.79 -21.12 -5.51
CA THR A 2 49.69 -20.14 -5.71
C THR A 2 48.93 -19.76 -4.42
N PRO A 3 48.28 -18.57 -4.34
CA PRO A 3 47.77 -18.04 -3.07
C PRO A 3 46.38 -18.55 -2.69
N ASP A 4 46.16 -18.59 -1.38
CA ASP A 4 44.92 -18.87 -0.65
C ASP A 4 43.77 -17.97 -1.16
N GLN A 5 42.80 -18.57 -1.87
CA GLN A 5 41.61 -17.89 -2.35
C GLN A 5 40.35 -18.40 -1.64
N ASP A 6 39.53 -17.40 -1.29
CA ASP A 6 38.08 -17.44 -1.24
C ASP A 6 37.39 -17.95 0.03
N ARG A 7 37.16 -17.00 0.95
CA ARG A 7 36.11 -17.10 1.96
C ARG A 7 35.08 -15.99 1.77
N ARG A 8 34.44 -15.90 0.61
CA ARG A 8 33.14 -15.21 0.50
C ARG A 8 32.01 -16.15 0.94
N ARG A 9 31.77 -16.17 2.25
CA ARG A 9 30.52 -16.67 2.82
C ARG A 9 29.39 -15.74 2.39
N PHE A 10 28.64 -16.14 1.37
CA PHE A 10 27.34 -15.53 1.07
C PHE A 10 26.38 -15.83 2.23
N TRP A 11 26.20 -14.87 3.12
CA TRP A 11 25.15 -14.93 4.13
C TRP A 11 23.80 -14.78 3.40
N GLN A 12 23.13 -15.89 3.14
CA GLN A 12 21.71 -15.87 2.75
C GLN A 12 20.92 -15.70 4.05
N GLY A 13 20.62 -14.45 4.39
CA GLY A 13 19.74 -14.12 5.50
C GLY A 13 18.36 -14.79 5.37
N PRO A 14 17.55 -14.82 6.44
CA PRO A 14 16.24 -15.43 6.40
C PRO A 14 15.43 -14.83 5.25
N ARG A 15 14.91 -15.69 4.36
CA ARG A 15 13.99 -15.32 3.30
C ARG A 15 12.75 -14.74 3.98
N VAL A 16 12.59 -13.43 3.94
CA VAL A 16 11.37 -12.77 4.41
C VAL A 16 10.24 -13.30 3.54
N VAL A 17 9.44 -14.21 4.09
CA VAL A 17 8.18 -14.63 3.48
C VAL A 17 7.30 -13.39 3.51
N GLN A 18 7.10 -12.77 2.34
CA GLN A 18 6.15 -11.68 2.24
C GLN A 18 4.75 -12.28 2.44
N PRO A 19 3.94 -11.80 3.40
CA PRO A 19 2.56 -12.24 3.49
C PRO A 19 1.84 -11.90 2.19
N ASP A 20 0.88 -12.74 1.78
CA ASP A 20 0.00 -12.42 0.65
C ASP A 20 -0.57 -11.02 0.88
N PRO A 21 -0.52 -10.13 -0.14
CA PRO A 21 -1.02 -8.78 0.04
C PRO A 21 -2.48 -8.82 0.47
N VAL A 22 -2.81 -8.08 1.53
CA VAL A 22 -4.19 -7.87 1.96
C VAL A 22 -4.97 -7.42 0.72
N PRO A 23 -6.04 -8.13 0.34
CA PRO A 23 -6.73 -7.85 -0.91
C PRO A 23 -7.37 -6.46 -0.83
N TRP A 24 -7.08 -5.63 -1.84
CA TRP A 24 -7.77 -4.37 -2.04
C TRP A 24 -9.07 -4.57 -2.81
N ARG A 25 -10.00 -3.63 -2.67
CA ARG A 25 -11.30 -3.69 -3.33
C ARG A 25 -11.68 -2.35 -3.94
N GLU A 26 -12.31 -2.42 -5.11
CA GLU A 26 -12.95 -1.29 -5.77
C GLU A 26 -14.45 -1.27 -5.49
N PHE A 27 -15.04 -0.08 -5.54
CA PHE A 27 -16.46 0.13 -5.34
C PHE A 27 -16.98 1.13 -6.37
N ALA A 28 -18.16 0.87 -6.92
CA ALA A 28 -18.81 1.78 -7.85
C ALA A 28 -19.17 3.12 -7.20
N ARG A 29 -19.57 3.10 -5.92
CA ARG A 29 -19.92 4.29 -5.16
C ARG A 29 -18.78 4.66 -4.22
N ARG A 30 -18.41 5.94 -4.24
CA ARG A 30 -17.43 6.52 -3.32
C ARG A 30 -17.77 6.28 -1.85
N TYR A 31 -19.06 6.34 -1.50
CA TYR A 31 -19.54 6.11 -0.13
C TYR A 31 -19.14 4.71 0.37
N ASP A 32 -19.42 3.67 -0.41
CA ASP A 32 -19.17 2.28 -0.02
C ASP A 32 -17.67 2.01 0.16
N GLY A 33 -16.85 2.57 -0.73
CA GLY A 33 -15.39 2.50 -0.61
C GLY A 33 -14.86 3.25 0.61
N MET A 34 -15.38 4.43 0.91
CA MET A 34 -15.01 5.17 2.12
C MET A 34 -15.40 4.39 3.39
N VAL A 35 -16.58 3.79 3.45
CA VAL A 35 -16.99 2.95 4.58
C VAL A 35 -16.06 1.74 4.73
N TYR A 36 -15.76 1.05 3.63
CA TYR A 36 -14.81 -0.07 3.65
C TYR A 36 -13.43 0.33 4.16
N ALA A 37 -12.91 1.48 3.72
CA ALA A 37 -11.64 2.03 4.22
C ALA A 37 -11.68 2.37 5.72
N MET A 38 -12.82 2.88 6.20
CA MET A 38 -13.04 3.23 7.62
C MET A 38 -13.13 2.02 8.53
N ASP A 39 -13.49 0.87 7.98
CA ASP A 39 -13.54 -0.42 8.68
C ASP A 39 -12.21 -1.17 8.61
N GLY A 40 -11.16 -0.53 8.10
CA GLY A 40 -9.81 -1.09 7.97
C GLY A 40 -9.52 -1.78 6.64
N GLY A 41 -10.50 -1.85 5.74
CA GLY A 41 -10.30 -2.40 4.39
C GLY A 41 -9.36 -1.55 3.54
N LEU A 42 -8.68 -2.18 2.57
CA LEU A 42 -7.88 -1.47 1.57
C LEU A 42 -8.75 -1.07 0.38
N TRP A 43 -9.23 0.16 0.35
CA TRP A 43 -10.05 0.65 -0.75
C TRP A 43 -9.17 1.20 -1.88
N LEU A 44 -9.27 0.62 -3.08
CA LEU A 44 -8.67 1.14 -4.30
C LEU A 44 -9.66 2.06 -5.01
N HIS A 45 -9.29 3.33 -5.18
CA HIS A 45 -10.08 4.34 -5.86
C HIS A 45 -9.32 4.88 -7.06
N ARG A 46 -9.74 4.47 -8.27
CA ARG A 46 -9.10 4.87 -9.52
C ARG A 46 -9.44 6.32 -9.90
N HIS A 47 -8.46 7.01 -10.46
CA HIS A 47 -8.57 8.39 -10.92
C HIS A 47 -7.64 8.63 -12.12
N VAL A 48 -7.86 9.71 -12.86
CA VAL A 48 -6.96 10.17 -13.93
C VAL A 48 -6.47 11.56 -13.56
N TRP A 49 -5.18 11.71 -13.30
CA TRP A 49 -4.57 12.99 -12.94
C TRP A 49 -3.70 13.51 -14.08
N LYS A 50 -4.07 14.68 -14.63
CA LYS A 50 -3.39 15.30 -15.78
C LYS A 50 -3.16 14.31 -16.95
N GLY A 51 -4.17 13.51 -17.26
CA GLY A 51 -4.10 12.47 -18.31
C GLY A 51 -3.34 11.20 -17.92
N THR A 52 -2.81 11.11 -16.70
CA THR A 52 -2.09 9.93 -16.20
C THR A 52 -3.02 9.07 -15.33
N PRO A 53 -3.21 7.78 -15.65
CA PRO A 53 -3.94 6.86 -14.79
C PRO A 53 -3.26 6.71 -13.43
N MET A 54 -4.06 6.78 -12.37
CA MET A 54 -3.62 6.62 -10.99
C MET A 54 -4.70 5.95 -10.14
N ALA A 55 -4.34 5.49 -8.95
CA ALA A 55 -5.30 5.10 -7.94
C ALA A 55 -4.84 5.55 -6.56
N HIS A 56 -5.80 5.91 -5.70
CA HIS A 56 -5.55 6.03 -4.28
C HIS A 56 -5.87 4.70 -3.62
N LEU A 57 -4.91 4.13 -2.90
CA LEU A 57 -5.18 3.02 -1.99
C LEU A 57 -5.28 3.55 -0.56
N VAL A 58 -6.44 3.35 0.06
CA VAL A 58 -6.85 4.11 1.25
C VAL A 58 -7.36 3.19 2.34
N SER A 59 -6.98 3.47 3.59
CA SER A 59 -7.45 2.74 4.77
C SER A 59 -7.21 3.53 6.06
N THR A 60 -8.02 3.26 7.09
CA THR A 60 -7.70 3.61 8.49
C THR A 60 -6.81 2.58 9.18
N ASP A 61 -6.46 1.47 8.51
CA ASP A 61 -5.44 0.54 8.98
C ASP A 61 -4.10 0.85 8.30
N ARG A 62 -3.21 1.50 9.06
CA ARG A 62 -1.86 1.86 8.60
C ARG A 62 -1.01 0.64 8.29
N GLU A 63 -1.10 -0.41 9.11
CA GLU A 63 -0.25 -1.58 8.98
C GLU A 63 -0.63 -2.42 7.76
N ALA A 64 -1.91 -2.50 7.42
CA ALA A 64 -2.38 -3.10 6.19
C ALA A 64 -1.82 -2.38 4.95
N LEU A 65 -1.81 -1.04 4.94
CA LEU A 65 -1.22 -0.25 3.85
C LEU A 65 0.30 -0.43 3.76
N LEU A 66 1.00 -0.48 4.89
CA LEU A 66 2.43 -0.76 4.91
C LEU A 66 2.75 -2.19 4.43
N ALA A 67 1.91 -3.17 4.79
CA ALA A 67 2.03 -4.54 4.29
C ALA A 67 1.87 -4.61 2.77
N TYR A 68 0.83 -3.95 2.23
CA TYR A 68 0.67 -3.80 0.79
C TYR A 68 1.91 -3.14 0.16
N GLY A 69 2.36 -2.02 0.72
CA GLY A 69 3.52 -1.29 0.23
C GLY A 69 4.78 -2.16 0.16
N ARG A 70 5.08 -2.92 1.22
CA ARG A 70 6.20 -3.89 1.22
C ARG A 70 6.07 -4.95 0.13
N ALA A 71 4.87 -5.50 -0.07
CA ALA A 71 4.61 -6.53 -1.07
C ALA A 71 4.85 -6.03 -2.50
N VAL A 72 4.55 -4.76 -2.78
CA VAL A 72 4.76 -4.16 -4.12
C VAL A 72 6.06 -3.35 -4.24
N GLY A 73 6.93 -3.37 -3.22
CA GLY A 73 8.22 -2.67 -3.24
C GLY A 73 8.12 -1.15 -3.13
N MET A 74 7.10 -0.63 -2.46
CA MET A 74 6.96 0.79 -2.14
C MET A 74 7.67 1.14 -0.83
N PRO A 75 8.46 2.22 -0.80
CA PRO A 75 9.13 2.68 0.41
C PRO A 75 8.13 3.36 1.36
N ALA A 76 8.22 3.07 2.66
CA ALA A 76 7.24 3.46 3.68
C ALA A 76 7.08 4.98 3.83
N GLU A 77 8.13 5.75 3.58
CA GLU A 77 8.15 7.21 3.65
C GLU A 77 7.26 7.90 2.60
N ARG A 78 6.84 7.16 1.55
CA ARG A 78 5.87 7.67 0.57
C ARG A 78 4.41 7.55 1.06
N LEU A 79 4.16 6.87 2.20
CA LEU A 79 2.83 6.72 2.75
C LEU A 79 2.36 8.06 3.31
N GLN A 80 1.20 8.52 2.88
CA GLN A 80 0.70 9.83 3.25
C GLN A 80 -0.27 9.71 4.42
N ASP A 81 -0.07 10.51 5.47
CA ASP A 81 -1.05 10.72 6.53
C ASP A 81 -2.03 11.81 6.09
N LYS A 82 -3.28 11.41 5.84
CA LYS A 82 -4.36 12.29 5.39
C LYS A 82 -5.65 11.83 6.03
N PRO A 83 -6.08 12.45 7.16
CA PRO A 83 -7.31 12.08 7.83
C PRO A 83 -8.52 12.15 6.91
N LEU A 84 -9.42 11.17 7.04
CA LEU A 84 -10.68 11.13 6.31
C LEU A 84 -11.85 11.50 7.22
N ARG A 85 -12.90 12.06 6.62
CA ARG A 85 -14.19 12.25 7.29
C ARG A 85 -15.02 10.98 7.12
N ASP A 86 -15.39 10.32 8.21
CA ASP A 86 -16.26 9.14 8.19
C ASP A 86 -17.63 9.55 7.61
N PRO A 87 -18.07 8.96 6.50
CA PRO A 87 -19.31 9.37 5.85
C PRO A 87 -20.57 8.94 6.62
N ARG A 88 -20.43 8.09 7.65
CA ARG A 88 -21.53 7.63 8.51
C ARG A 88 -21.81 8.61 9.65
N THR A 89 -20.75 9.17 10.23
CA THR A 89 -20.84 10.02 11.44
C THR A 89 -20.45 11.48 11.21
N GLY A 90 -19.67 11.75 10.16
CA GLY A 90 -19.12 13.07 9.88
C GLY A 90 -17.86 13.42 10.67
N GLU A 91 -17.34 12.53 11.52
CA GLU A 91 -16.12 12.73 12.31
C GLU A 91 -14.85 12.52 11.49
N ARG A 92 -13.74 13.17 11.87
CA ARG A 92 -12.44 12.95 11.23
C ARG A 92 -11.67 11.85 11.94
N ARG A 93 -11.18 10.86 11.19
CA ARG A 93 -10.37 9.74 11.69
C ARG A 93 -9.00 9.71 11.00
N PRO A 94 -7.92 9.32 11.71
CA PRO A 94 -6.63 9.06 11.08
C PRO A 94 -6.78 8.06 9.94
N ALA A 95 -6.17 8.35 8.80
CA ALA A 95 -6.21 7.52 7.61
C ALA A 95 -4.96 7.75 6.78
N TRP A 96 -4.56 6.72 6.04
CA TRP A 96 -3.36 6.74 5.23
C TRP A 96 -3.65 6.41 3.78
N HIS A 97 -2.78 6.90 2.90
CA HIS A 97 -3.00 6.85 1.47
C HIS A 97 -1.70 6.49 0.74
N TRP A 98 -1.82 5.61 -0.24
CA TRP A 98 -0.84 5.47 -1.33
C TRP A 98 -1.38 6.11 -2.60
N ASP A 99 -0.55 6.93 -3.24
CA ASP A 99 -0.79 7.36 -4.63
C ASP A 99 -0.06 6.38 -5.56
N LEU A 100 -0.84 5.53 -6.21
CA LEU A 100 -0.39 4.46 -7.08
C LEU A 100 -0.42 4.93 -8.53
N VAL A 101 0.71 4.85 -9.22
CA VAL A 101 0.89 5.26 -10.62
C VAL A 101 1.85 4.29 -11.32
N GLY A 102 1.75 4.22 -12.64
CA GLY A 102 2.66 3.42 -13.47
C GLY A 102 2.76 1.98 -12.98
N ARG A 103 3.99 1.50 -12.72
CA ARG A 103 4.24 0.11 -12.26
C ARG A 103 3.58 -0.28 -10.94
N PHE A 104 3.12 0.68 -10.14
CA PHE A 104 2.45 0.43 -8.87
C PHE A 104 0.93 0.46 -8.99
N LEU A 105 0.39 0.85 -10.15
CA LEU A 105 -1.03 0.82 -10.42
C LEU A 105 -1.44 -0.64 -10.69
N PRO A 106 -2.33 -1.23 -9.88
CA PRO A 106 -2.81 -2.58 -10.13
C PRO A 106 -3.59 -2.66 -11.45
N PRO A 107 -3.55 -3.83 -12.14
CA PRO A 107 -4.25 -4.02 -13.41
C PRO A 107 -5.75 -3.74 -13.29
#